data_AF-A0AAU6E3B5-F1
#
_entry.id   AF-A0AAU6E3B5-F1
#
_cell.length_a   1.000
_cell.length_b   1.000
_cell.length_c   1.000
_cell.angle_alpha   90.00
_cell.angle_beta   90.00
_cell.angle_gamma   90.00
#
_symmetry.space_group_name_H-M   'P 1'
#
loop_
_entity.id
_entity.type
_entity.pdbx_description
1 polymer ?
#
loop_
_entity_poly.entity_id
_entity_poly.type
_entity_poly.pdbx_seq_one_letter_code
_entity_poly.pdbx_strand_id
1 'polypeptide(L)'
;MADRVGYQTRHFSLNNPQGEGQEDVPTLLRRLAATLEEMGDIEIRDLVFHNDTDDEGDPWPFVTVYYDDESEEPPVGNGYGLR
;
A
#
# COMPACT_ATOMS: atom_id res chain seq x y z
N MET A 1 -11.76 11.36 -28.69
CA MET A 1 -10.81 10.49 -27.95
C MET A 1 -11.33 10.45 -26.53
N ALA A 2 -11.77 9.29 -26.03
CA ALA A 2 -12.21 9.16 -24.66
C ALA A 2 -10.97 9.26 -23.77
N ASP A 3 -10.94 10.27 -22.91
CA ASP A 3 -9.97 10.37 -21.83
C ASP A 3 -10.14 9.12 -20.96
N ARG A 4 -9.13 8.25 -20.94
CA ARG A 4 -9.10 7.16 -19.96
C ARG A 4 -8.80 7.83 -18.63
N VAL A 5 -9.82 7.99 -17.79
CA VAL A 5 -9.62 8.23 -16.36
C VAL A 5 -8.84 7.04 -15.84
N GLY A 6 -7.52 7.17 -15.77
CA GLY A 6 -6.67 6.17 -15.16
C GLY A 6 -6.90 6.21 -13.67
N TYR A 7 -7.41 5.14 -13.09
CA TYR A 7 -7.41 4.97 -11.64
C TYR A 7 -5.95 4.79 -11.20
N GLN A 8 -5.26 5.87 -10.87
CA GLN A 8 -3.98 5.77 -10.19
C GLN A 8 -4.26 5.27 -8.78
N THR A 9 -3.88 4.02 -8.53
CA THR A 9 -3.89 3.47 -7.18
C THR A 9 -2.64 3.97 -6.48
N ARG A 10 -2.81 4.76 -5.41
CA ARG A 10 -1.68 5.14 -4.55
C ARG A 10 -1.14 3.90 -3.87
N HIS A 11 0.17 3.85 -3.70
CA HIS A 11 0.81 2.79 -2.96
C HIS A 11 2.12 3.25 -2.32
N PHE A 12 2.51 2.57 -1.25
CA PHE A 12 3.85 2.65 -0.69
C PHE A 12 4.34 1.25 -0.35
N SER A 13 5.66 1.09 -0.28
CA SER A 13 6.27 -0.14 0.24
C SER A 13 7.09 0.16 1.47
N LEU A 14 7.10 -0.77 2.42
CA LEU A 14 7.81 -0.66 3.68
C LEU A 14 8.53 -1.96 3.99
N ASN A 15 9.78 -1.82 4.43
CA ASN A 15 10.68 -2.89 4.87
C ASN A 15 11.43 -2.44 6.13
N ASN A 16 12.02 -3.37 6.86
CA ASN A 16 12.93 -3.04 7.95
C ASN A 16 14.23 -2.39 7.44
N PRO A 17 14.87 -1.51 8.23
CA PRO A 17 16.20 -1.01 7.91
C PRO A 17 17.16 -2.16 7.68
N GLN A 18 18.12 -1.96 6.77
CA GLN A 18 19.13 -2.97 6.50
C GLN A 18 19.98 -3.26 7.74
N GLY A 19 20.31 -4.53 7.96
CA GLY A 19 21.17 -4.99 9.06
C GLY A 19 20.40 -5.76 10.15
N GLU A 20 20.84 -5.63 11.40
CA GLU A 20 20.31 -6.43 12.52
C GLU A 20 18.79 -6.24 12.68
N GLY A 21 18.04 -7.35 12.57
CA GLY A 21 16.58 -7.37 12.68
C GLY A 21 15.83 -7.02 11.38
N GLN A 22 16.52 -6.94 10.24
CA GLN A 22 15.91 -6.74 8.92
C GLN A 22 14.83 -7.79 8.62
N GLU A 23 15.04 -9.03 9.06
CA GLU A 23 14.15 -10.18 8.88
C GLU A 23 12.97 -10.23 9.87
N ASP A 24 12.93 -9.35 10.89
CA ASP A 24 11.93 -9.38 11.95
C ASP A 24 10.55 -8.92 11.45
N VAL A 25 9.73 -9.91 11.04
CA VAL A 25 8.36 -9.72 10.57
C VAL A 25 7.46 -9.02 11.60
N PRO A 26 7.41 -9.44 12.88
CA PRO A 26 6.68 -8.69 13.91
C PRO A 26 7.06 -7.20 13.98
N THR A 27 8.34 -6.87 13.88
CA THR A 27 8.80 -5.47 13.89
C THR A 27 8.33 -4.73 12.64
N LEU A 28 8.37 -5.35 11.46
CA LEU A 28 7.82 -4.78 10.23
C LEU A 28 6.32 -4.48 10.36
N LEU A 29 5.53 -5.41 10.90
CA LEU A 29 4.08 -5.22 11.06
C LEU A 29 3.73 -4.12 12.07
N ARG A 30 4.51 -3.95 13.13
CA ARG A 30 4.33 -2.82 14.07
C ARG A 30 4.66 -1.48 13.41
N ARG A 31 5.72 -1.42 12.61
CA ARG A 31 6.08 -0.20 11.87
C ARG A 31 5.02 0.14 10.84
N LEU A 32 4.50 -0.86 10.12
CA LEU A 32 3.37 -0.67 9.21
C LEU A 32 2.16 -0.11 9.95
N ALA A 33 1.77 -0.66 11.10
CA ALA A 33 0.66 -0.14 11.88
C ALA A 33 0.87 1.34 12.26
N ALA A 34 2.05 1.70 12.77
CA ALA A 34 2.39 3.09 13.09
C ALA A 34 2.33 4.01 11.87
N THR A 35 2.83 3.56 10.71
CA THR A 35 2.73 4.32 9.45
C THR A 35 1.28 4.55 9.03
N LEU A 36 0.42 3.53 9.13
CA LEU A 36 -0.99 3.67 8.78
C LEU A 36 -1.72 4.64 9.73
N GLU A 37 -1.38 4.62 11.03
CA GLU A 37 -1.92 5.59 12.01
C GLU A 37 -1.49 7.03 11.68
N GLU A 38 -0.26 7.24 11.19
CA GLU A 38 0.24 8.56 10.79
C GLU A 38 -0.41 9.10 9.51
N MET A 39 -0.83 8.21 8.60
CA MET A 39 -1.49 8.59 7.34
C MET A 39 -2.91 9.12 7.56
N GLY A 40 -3.57 8.77 8.67
CA GLY A 40 -4.92 9.23 8.99
C GLY A 40 -5.99 8.54 8.13
N ASP A 41 -6.92 9.33 7.58
CA ASP A 41 -8.13 8.83 6.91
C ASP A 41 -7.82 8.32 5.49
N ILE A 42 -7.41 7.06 5.40
CA ILE A 42 -7.19 6.33 4.15
C ILE A 42 -8.01 5.04 4.10
N GLU A 43 -8.44 4.65 2.91
CA GLU A 43 -9.07 3.36 2.64
C GLU A 43 -8.04 2.40 2.03
N ILE A 44 -7.68 1.34 2.77
CA ILE A 44 -6.77 0.31 2.25
C ILE A 44 -7.53 -0.58 1.27
N ARG A 45 -7.04 -0.66 0.02
CA ARG A 45 -7.58 -1.56 -1.01
C ARG A 45 -6.94 -2.93 -0.98
N ASP A 46 -5.62 -2.97 -0.84
CA ASP A 46 -4.87 -4.22 -0.83
C ASP A 46 -3.58 -4.06 0.00
N LEU A 47 -3.12 -5.16 0.57
CA LEU A 47 -1.87 -5.24 1.30
C LEU A 47 -1.19 -6.55 0.92
N VAL A 48 -0.01 -6.43 0.32
CA VAL A 48 0.75 -7.59 -0.12
C VAL A 48 2.02 -7.71 0.69
N PHE A 49 2.22 -8.88 1.30
CA PHE A 49 3.43 -9.23 2.01
C PHE A 49 4.31 -10.11 1.11
N HIS A 50 5.56 -9.74 0.97
CA HIS A 50 6.54 -10.44 0.14
C HIS A 50 7.86 -10.63 0.90
N ASN A 51 8.58 -11.69 0.58
CA ASN A 51 9.97 -11.86 0.97
C ASN A 51 10.80 -11.80 -0.31
N ASP A 52 11.76 -10.89 -0.35
CA ASP A 52 12.86 -10.95 -1.31
C ASP A 52 14.13 -11.49 -0.66
N THR A 53 15.21 -11.51 -1.41
CA THR A 53 16.56 -11.76 -0.94
C THR A 53 17.41 -10.54 -1.27
N ASP A 54 18.13 -10.00 -0.30
CA ASP A 54 19.05 -8.90 -0.56
C ASP A 54 20.35 -9.36 -1.26
N ASP A 55 21.26 -8.41 -1.50
CA ASP A 55 22.53 -8.68 -2.18
C ASP A 55 23.45 -9.64 -1.41
N GLU A 56 23.21 -9.86 -0.11
CA GLU A 56 23.98 -10.73 0.77
C GLU A 56 23.37 -12.12 0.90
N GLY A 57 22.15 -12.32 0.37
CA GLY A 57 21.44 -13.59 0.47
C GLY A 57 20.48 -13.66 1.66
N ASP A 58 20.32 -12.57 2.42
CA ASP A 58 19.51 -12.54 3.62
C ASP A 58 18.03 -12.26 3.31
N PRO A 59 17.09 -12.81 4.10
CA PRO A 59 15.67 -12.59 3.89
C PRO A 59 15.30 -11.11 4.03
N TRP A 60 14.61 -10.58 3.02
CA TRP A 60 14.17 -9.21 3.00
C TRP A 60 12.64 -9.11 2.94
N PRO A 61 11.95 -9.18 4.10
CA PRO A 61 10.51 -9.03 4.15
C PRO A 61 10.12 -7.58 3.89
N PHE A 62 9.11 -7.39 3.05
CA PHE A 62 8.50 -6.09 2.81
C PHE A 62 7.00 -6.21 2.58
N VAL A 63 6.30 -5.11 2.84
CA VAL A 63 4.87 -4.96 2.56
C VAL A 63 4.67 -3.88 1.52
N THR A 64 3.73 -4.08 0.61
CA THR A 64 3.22 -3.03 -0.27
C THR A 64 1.76 -2.80 0.05
N VAL A 65 1.40 -1.54 0.34
CA VAL A 65 0.03 -1.13 0.64
C VAL A 65 -0.50 -0.33 -0.54
N TYR A 66 -1.70 -0.70 -1.00
CA TYR A 66 -2.46 0.02 -2.00
C TYR A 66 -3.67 0.67 -1.33
N TYR A 67 -3.86 1.98 -1.50
CA TYR A 67 -4.86 2.73 -0.74
C TYR A 67 -5.47 3.90 -1.52
N ASP A 68 -6.64 4.34 -1.09
CA ASP A 68 -7.28 5.59 -1.51
C ASP A 68 -7.31 6.60 -0.36
N ASP A 69 -7.30 7.89 -0.70
CA ASP A 69 -7.62 8.94 0.26
C ASP A 69 -9.14 8.95 0.41
N GLU A 70 -9.65 8.97 1.64
CA GLU A 70 -11.11 8.89 1.89
C GLU A 70 -11.90 10.05 1.24
N SER A 71 -11.20 11.14 0.89
CA SER A 71 -11.75 12.33 0.22
C SER A 71 -11.95 12.20 -1.30
N GLU A 72 -11.50 11.11 -1.92
CA GLU A 72 -11.73 10.89 -3.35
C GLU A 72 -13.17 10.42 -3.58
N GLU A 73 -14.08 11.39 -3.78
CA GLU A 73 -15.40 11.09 -4.33
C GLU A 73 -15.22 10.24 -5.59
N PRO A 74 -15.95 9.11 -5.73
CA PRO A 74 -15.85 8.30 -6.93
C PRO A 74 -16.14 9.21 -8.12
N PRO A 75 -15.37 9.12 -9.23
CA PRO A 75 -15.63 9.94 -10.40
C PRO A 75 -17.09 9.74 -10.77
N VAL A 76 -17.86 10.83 -10.79
CA VAL A 76 -19.31 10.83 -11.05
C VAL A 76 -19.56 9.95 -12.25
N GLY A 77 -19.99 8.71 -11.99
CA GLY A 77 -20.29 7.74 -13.02
C GLY A 77 -21.48 8.29 -13.77
N ASN A 78 -21.29 8.61 -15.06
CA ASN A 78 -22.36 8.99 -15.97
C ASN A 78 -23.56 8.07 -15.72
N GLY A 79 -24.66 8.67 -15.28
CA GLY A 79 -25.82 7.95 -14.81
C GLY A 79 -26.31 6.92 -15.81
N TYR A 80 -26.12 5.64 -15.50
CA TYR A 80 -26.99 4.60 -16.03
C TYR A 80 -28.21 4.52 -15.12
N GLY A 81 -29.07 5.54 -15.25
CA GLY A 81 -30.48 5.36 -14.95
C GLY A 81 -31.06 4.39 -15.97
N LEU A 82 -31.18 3.13 -15.58
CA LEU A 82 -32.11 2.21 -16.24
C LEU A 82 -33.26 1.98 -15.27
N ARG A 83 -34.38 2.63 -15.61
CA ARG A 83 -35.72 2.16 -15.28
C ARG A 83 -35.95 0.80 -15.92
#